data_AF-A0A1K1LFD5-F1
#
_entry.id   AF-A0A1K1LFD5-F1
#
_cell.length_a   1.000
_cell.length_b   1.000
_cell.length_c   1.000
_cell.angle_alpha   90.00
_cell.angle_beta   90.00
_cell.angle_gamma   90.00
#
_symmetry.space_group_name_H-M   'P 1'
#
loop_
_entity.id
_entity.type
_entity.pdbx_description
1 polymer ?
#
loop_
_entity_poly.entity_id
_entity_poly.type
_entity_poly.pdbx_seq_one_letter_code
_entity_poly.pdbx_strand_id
1 'polypeptide(L)'
;MVNWHKFFTSILDTISDGVFISDAVGTTLYVNQMYADLVGVPARELRGKNVRDLVSEGLFDLALNPEVVRTGKPATYMQKLKDGKNVVISGAPVFDDKGRVCLVVTFVRDETRLAELNEQTGEQRRLIKEINDKLAFVAQSQGRDLEPVFASSAMQSVALELKRYASTDATVLIMGETGVGKDVFARLTHRWSRRKDKILLKVDCGGISETLTESEIFGYVPGAFTGASSKGKPGYFEIADGSTIFLDEVGELPLSMQTRLLRVLQDNEIVRVGSSQPRKVDVRIIAATNRDLEECVEAGTFRRDLFYRLNVGTVRIPPLRERPEDVRVLAELFLRQYTTKYRKKLAFMDITLDMLARYRWPGNVRELQNLVHSLVITRQGPRISPRDLPSSISGLHDESGGHLDAVLTQARPLREIIADMERDFLRRAIEVHGSVRRVSELFQVNRSTIFRKLQGGKGNAGEGGPAS
;
A
#
# COMPACT_ATOMS: atom_id res chain seq x y z
N MET A 1 -56.72 -30.68 5.48
CA MET A 1 -55.65 -31.09 4.55
C MET A 1 -55.90 -30.40 3.22
N VAL A 2 -55.00 -29.52 2.78
CA VAL A 2 -55.12 -28.85 1.48
C VAL A 2 -55.01 -29.92 0.40
N ASN A 3 -55.97 -29.99 -0.53
CA ASN A 3 -55.91 -30.93 -1.65
C ASN A 3 -54.90 -30.41 -2.69
N TRP A 4 -53.63 -30.75 -2.51
CA TRP A 4 -52.50 -30.28 -3.32
C TRP A 4 -52.69 -30.53 -4.82
N HIS A 5 -53.41 -31.58 -5.21
CA HIS A 5 -53.72 -31.89 -6.61
C HIS A 5 -54.48 -30.75 -7.31
N LYS A 6 -55.29 -29.98 -6.59
CA LYS A 6 -56.04 -28.85 -7.15
C LYS A 6 -55.17 -27.63 -7.46
N PHE A 7 -53.99 -27.53 -6.84
CA PHE A 7 -53.07 -26.39 -6.98
C PHE A 7 -51.83 -26.71 -7.84
N PHE A 8 -51.70 -27.95 -8.32
CA PHE A 8 -50.51 -28.42 -9.02
C PHE A 8 -50.16 -27.56 -10.24
N THR A 9 -51.14 -27.22 -11.08
CA THR A 9 -50.92 -26.36 -12.25
C THR A 9 -50.55 -24.93 -11.83
N SER A 10 -51.21 -24.37 -10.81
CA SER A 10 -50.87 -23.05 -10.28
C SER A 10 -49.46 -22.97 -9.70
N ILE A 11 -48.95 -24.07 -9.12
CA ILE A 11 -47.57 -24.15 -8.64
C ILE A 11 -46.58 -24.21 -9.82
N LEU A 12 -46.92 -24.91 -10.89
CA LEU A 12 -46.06 -24.96 -12.08
C LEU A 12 -46.04 -23.63 -12.86
N ASP A 13 -47.11 -22.85 -12.79
CA ASP A 13 -47.19 -21.50 -13.39
C ASP A 13 -46.43 -20.43 -12.57
N THR A 14 -46.06 -20.68 -11.31
CA THR A 14 -45.16 -19.77 -10.55
C THR A 14 -43.69 -20.00 -10.85
N ILE A 15 -43.34 -21.07 -11.57
CA ILE A 15 -41.96 -21.37 -11.94
C ILE A 15 -41.51 -20.40 -13.02
N SER A 16 -40.36 -19.75 -12.81
CA SER A 16 -39.79 -18.75 -13.71
C SER A 16 -39.25 -19.32 -15.02
N ASP A 17 -39.11 -20.63 -15.12
CA ASP A 17 -38.67 -21.36 -16.31
C ASP A 17 -39.88 -21.85 -17.12
N GLY A 18 -39.71 -22.03 -18.43
CA GLY A 18 -40.69 -22.75 -19.23
C GLY A 18 -40.73 -24.21 -18.79
N VAL A 19 -41.91 -24.73 -18.45
CA VAL A 19 -42.11 -26.12 -18.04
C VAL A 19 -42.95 -26.84 -19.08
N PHE A 20 -42.45 -27.97 -19.56
CA PHE A 20 -43.12 -28.86 -20.51
C PHE A 20 -43.09 -30.30 -19.98
N ILE A 21 -44.26 -30.90 -19.79
CA ILE A 21 -44.41 -32.26 -19.25
C ILE A 21 -45.01 -33.15 -20.33
N SER A 22 -44.35 -34.29 -20.59
CA SER A 22 -44.80 -35.32 -21.53
C SER A 22 -44.83 -36.71 -20.90
N ASP A 23 -45.65 -37.60 -21.47
CA ASP A 23 -45.64 -39.02 -21.11
C ASP A 23 -44.44 -39.77 -21.73
N ALA A 24 -44.29 -41.05 -21.39
CA ALA A 24 -43.21 -41.90 -21.90
C ALA A 24 -43.22 -42.13 -23.44
N VAL A 25 -44.34 -41.84 -24.12
CA VAL A 25 -44.49 -41.97 -25.57
C VAL A 25 -44.23 -40.62 -26.27
N GLY A 26 -44.13 -39.54 -25.50
CA GLY A 26 -43.88 -38.19 -25.98
C GLY A 26 -45.14 -37.36 -26.17
N THR A 27 -46.30 -37.78 -25.66
CA THR A 27 -47.53 -36.97 -25.69
C THR A 27 -47.44 -35.85 -24.66
N THR A 28 -47.75 -34.63 -25.08
CA THR A 28 -47.73 -33.44 -24.21
C THR A 28 -48.90 -33.45 -23.23
N LEU A 29 -48.61 -33.50 -21.93
CA LEU A 29 -49.63 -33.55 -20.88
C LEU A 29 -49.92 -32.16 -20.30
N TYR A 30 -48.89 -31.34 -20.13
CA TYR A 30 -48.98 -30.01 -19.55
C TYR A 30 -47.83 -29.12 -20.04
N VAL A 31 -48.13 -27.83 -20.22
CA VAL A 31 -47.14 -26.76 -20.38
C VAL A 31 -47.56 -25.58 -19.52
N ASN A 32 -46.61 -24.90 -18.88
CA ASN A 32 -46.91 -23.69 -18.10
C ASN A 32 -46.98 -22.45 -19.00
N GLN A 33 -47.49 -21.35 -18.45
CA GLN A 33 -47.63 -20.09 -19.20
C GLN A 33 -46.28 -19.59 -19.75
N MET A 34 -45.21 -19.69 -18.95
CA MET A 34 -43.87 -19.24 -19.36
C MET A 34 -43.36 -19.97 -20.61
N TYR A 35 -43.61 -21.29 -20.73
CA TYR A 35 -43.26 -22.04 -21.94
C TYR A 35 -44.05 -21.57 -23.16
N ALA A 36 -45.36 -21.35 -22.99
CA ALA A 36 -46.22 -20.87 -24.07
C ALA A 36 -45.77 -19.48 -24.58
N ASP A 37 -45.37 -18.60 -23.67
CA ASP A 37 -44.84 -17.27 -24.00
C ASP A 37 -43.49 -17.34 -24.70
N LEU A 38 -42.58 -18.23 -24.24
CA LEU A 38 -41.26 -18.45 -24.85
C LEU A 38 -41.36 -18.95 -26.29
N VAL A 39 -42.26 -19.89 -26.55
CA VAL A 39 -42.42 -20.52 -27.88
C VAL A 39 -43.43 -19.76 -28.76
N GLY A 40 -44.20 -18.84 -28.19
CA GLY A 40 -45.22 -18.06 -28.89
C GLY A 40 -46.42 -18.88 -29.35
N VAL A 41 -46.66 -20.06 -28.75
CA VAL A 41 -47.77 -20.96 -29.08
C VAL A 41 -48.64 -21.20 -27.84
N PRO A 42 -49.97 -20.99 -27.92
CA PRO A 42 -50.86 -21.22 -26.79
C PRO A 42 -50.80 -22.65 -26.26
N ALA A 43 -50.80 -22.81 -24.93
CA ALA A 43 -50.73 -24.11 -24.26
C ALA A 43 -51.76 -25.14 -24.77
N ARG A 44 -52.96 -24.68 -25.15
CA ARG A 44 -54.04 -25.50 -25.71
C ARG A 44 -53.71 -26.17 -27.04
N GLU A 45 -52.80 -25.59 -27.82
CA GLU A 45 -52.40 -26.10 -29.14
C GLU A 45 -51.25 -27.11 -29.04
N LEU A 46 -50.53 -27.11 -27.91
CA LEU A 46 -49.44 -28.03 -27.60
C LEU A 46 -49.95 -29.29 -26.88
N ARG A 47 -50.94 -29.13 -26.00
CA ARG A 47 -51.48 -30.22 -25.19
C ARG A 47 -52.10 -31.31 -26.06
N GLY A 48 -51.73 -32.57 -25.79
CA GLY A 48 -52.19 -33.75 -26.51
C GLY A 48 -51.43 -34.06 -27.79
N LYS A 49 -50.56 -33.15 -28.29
CA LYS A 49 -49.69 -33.44 -29.43
C LYS A 49 -48.46 -34.24 -29.01
N ASN A 50 -47.95 -35.09 -29.91
CA ASN A 50 -46.69 -35.78 -29.69
C ASN A 50 -45.51 -34.85 -30.00
N VAL A 51 -44.45 -34.89 -29.18
CA VAL A 51 -43.23 -34.11 -29.38
C VAL A 51 -42.57 -34.36 -30.75
N ARG A 52 -42.70 -35.55 -31.32
CA ARG A 52 -42.17 -35.86 -32.67
C ARG A 52 -42.97 -35.15 -33.76
N ASP A 53 -44.28 -35.05 -33.58
CA ASP A 53 -45.14 -34.33 -34.50
C ASP A 53 -44.81 -32.83 -34.45
N LEU A 54 -44.60 -32.29 -33.25
CA LEU A 54 -44.16 -30.89 -33.06
C LEU A 54 -42.81 -30.59 -33.73
N VAL A 55 -41.86 -31.54 -33.72
CA VAL A 55 -40.62 -31.41 -34.52
C VAL A 55 -40.93 -31.40 -36.02
N SER A 56 -41.78 -32.32 -36.49
CA SER A 56 -42.14 -32.41 -37.91
C SER A 56 -42.93 -31.20 -38.43
N GLU A 57 -43.74 -30.57 -37.57
CA GLU A 57 -44.45 -29.31 -37.82
C GLU A 57 -43.50 -28.09 -37.82
N GLY A 58 -42.22 -28.31 -37.51
CA GLY A 58 -41.18 -27.28 -37.49
C GLY A 58 -41.30 -26.31 -36.33
N LEU A 59 -41.95 -26.71 -35.23
CA LEU A 59 -42.05 -25.87 -34.03
C LEU A 59 -40.69 -25.74 -33.33
N PHE A 60 -39.91 -26.81 -33.36
CA PHE A 60 -38.53 -26.88 -32.89
C PHE A 60 -37.76 -28.00 -33.60
N ASP A 61 -36.43 -27.95 -33.56
CA ASP A 61 -35.54 -28.83 -34.34
C ASP A 61 -35.25 -30.20 -33.71
N LEU A 62 -35.49 -30.38 -32.41
CA LEU A 62 -35.17 -31.61 -31.67
C LEU A 62 -36.21 -31.94 -30.59
N ALA A 63 -36.51 -33.23 -30.38
CA ALA A 63 -37.30 -33.71 -29.25
C ALA A 63 -36.42 -34.42 -28.20
N LEU A 64 -36.44 -33.95 -26.95
CA LEU A 64 -35.64 -34.48 -25.85
C LEU A 64 -36.20 -35.77 -25.21
N ASN A 65 -37.52 -35.91 -25.21
CA ASN A 65 -38.23 -36.99 -24.53
C ASN A 65 -37.74 -38.41 -24.92
N PRO A 66 -37.58 -38.77 -26.22
CA PRO A 66 -37.17 -40.13 -26.59
C PRO A 66 -35.83 -40.57 -25.99
N GLU A 67 -34.90 -39.64 -25.80
CA GLU A 67 -33.60 -39.93 -25.21
C GLU A 67 -33.67 -40.12 -23.70
N VAL A 68 -34.41 -39.25 -23.00
CA VAL A 68 -34.59 -39.33 -21.54
C VAL A 68 -35.34 -40.62 -21.18
N VAL A 69 -36.35 -41.01 -21.96
CA VAL A 69 -37.07 -42.27 -21.77
C VAL A 69 -36.15 -43.47 -22.02
N ARG A 70 -35.34 -43.45 -23.10
CA ARG A 70 -34.43 -44.55 -23.44
C ARG A 70 -33.31 -44.74 -22.41
N THR A 71 -32.75 -43.65 -21.91
CA THR A 71 -31.59 -43.68 -21.00
C THR A 71 -31.98 -43.77 -19.54
N GLY A 72 -33.19 -43.34 -19.18
CA GLY A 72 -33.61 -43.16 -17.79
C GLY A 72 -32.77 -42.13 -17.03
N LYS A 73 -32.05 -41.24 -17.72
CA LYS A 73 -31.17 -40.24 -17.12
C LYS A 73 -31.55 -38.83 -17.57
N PRO A 74 -31.29 -37.80 -16.74
CA PRO A 74 -31.44 -36.42 -17.17
C PRO A 74 -30.54 -36.09 -18.36
N ALA A 75 -31.03 -35.25 -19.27
CA ALA A 75 -30.29 -34.81 -20.45
C ALA A 75 -30.56 -33.34 -20.76
N THR A 76 -29.55 -32.66 -21.30
CA THR A 76 -29.60 -31.22 -21.62
C THR A 76 -29.12 -31.00 -23.05
N TYR A 77 -29.91 -30.26 -23.82
CA TYR A 77 -29.63 -29.95 -25.22
C TYR A 77 -29.93 -28.49 -25.55
N MET A 78 -29.31 -28.02 -26.64
CA MET A 78 -29.73 -26.80 -27.33
C MET A 78 -30.84 -27.16 -28.30
N GLN A 79 -31.93 -26.40 -28.27
CA GLN A 79 -33.05 -26.54 -29.17
C GLN A 79 -33.29 -25.19 -29.86
N LYS A 80 -33.51 -25.23 -31.17
CA LYS A 80 -33.86 -24.06 -31.96
C LYS A 80 -35.38 -24.01 -32.18
N LEU A 81 -35.99 -22.90 -31.80
CA LEU A 81 -37.42 -22.64 -31.98
C LEU A 81 -37.72 -22.16 -33.41
N LYS A 82 -39.00 -22.23 -33.80
CA LYS A 82 -39.50 -21.80 -35.11
C LYS A 82 -39.17 -20.35 -35.48
N ASP A 83 -39.10 -19.46 -34.49
CA ASP A 83 -38.74 -18.04 -34.68
C ASP A 83 -37.22 -17.79 -34.80
N GLY A 84 -36.41 -18.86 -34.74
CA GLY A 84 -34.97 -18.83 -34.87
C GLY A 84 -34.22 -18.65 -33.55
N LYS A 85 -34.91 -18.49 -32.42
CA LYS A 85 -34.27 -18.40 -31.10
C LYS A 85 -33.71 -19.74 -30.65
N ASN A 86 -32.55 -19.70 -30.01
CA ASN A 86 -31.97 -20.87 -29.35
C ASN A 86 -32.37 -20.87 -27.88
N VAL A 87 -32.83 -22.02 -27.39
CA VAL A 87 -33.17 -22.24 -25.99
C VAL A 87 -32.43 -23.47 -25.45
N VAL A 88 -32.06 -23.41 -24.18
CA VAL A 88 -31.51 -24.57 -23.46
C VAL A 88 -32.67 -25.35 -22.87
N ILE A 89 -32.77 -26.63 -23.22
CA ILE A 89 -33.76 -27.54 -22.69
C ILE A 89 -33.10 -28.60 -21.80
N SER A 90 -33.64 -28.81 -20.60
CA SER A 90 -33.17 -29.82 -19.65
C SER A 90 -34.32 -30.71 -19.20
N GLY A 91 -34.22 -32.00 -19.51
CA GLY A 91 -35.26 -32.99 -19.28
C GLY A 91 -34.86 -33.94 -18.16
N ALA A 92 -35.76 -34.18 -17.22
CA ALA A 92 -35.59 -35.15 -16.14
C ALA A 92 -36.69 -36.23 -16.21
N PRO A 93 -36.33 -37.52 -16.06
CA PRO A 93 -37.30 -38.60 -16.00
C PRO A 93 -38.00 -38.62 -14.63
N VAL A 94 -39.29 -38.93 -14.64
CA VAL A 94 -40.08 -39.29 -13.45
C VAL A 94 -40.46 -40.76 -13.58
N PHE A 95 -40.30 -41.52 -12.51
CA PHE A 95 -40.48 -42.97 -12.51
C PHE A 95 -41.81 -43.39 -11.85
N ASP A 96 -42.40 -44.48 -12.35
CA ASP A 96 -43.50 -45.18 -11.67
C ASP A 96 -42.99 -46.04 -10.51
N ASP A 97 -43.91 -46.62 -9.72
CA ASP A 97 -43.60 -47.52 -8.59
C ASP A 97 -42.84 -48.79 -9.01
N LYS A 98 -42.75 -49.06 -10.32
CA LYS A 98 -42.03 -50.19 -10.92
C LYS A 98 -40.68 -49.78 -11.51
N GLY A 99 -40.24 -48.54 -11.29
CA GLY A 99 -38.95 -48.01 -11.73
C GLY A 99 -38.86 -47.69 -13.22
N ARG A 100 -39.99 -47.58 -13.93
CA ARG A 100 -40.03 -47.23 -15.36
C ARG A 100 -40.33 -45.76 -15.52
N VAL A 101 -39.71 -45.10 -16.50
CA VAL A 101 -40.02 -43.70 -16.81
C VAL A 101 -41.48 -43.58 -17.23
N CYS A 102 -42.26 -42.81 -16.48
CA CYS A 102 -43.68 -42.56 -16.75
C CYS A 102 -43.94 -41.15 -17.29
N LEU A 103 -43.12 -40.17 -16.88
CA LEU A 103 -43.18 -38.79 -17.36
C LEU A 103 -41.77 -38.26 -17.62
N VAL A 104 -41.69 -37.25 -18.49
CA VAL A 104 -40.50 -36.42 -18.67
C VAL A 104 -40.87 -34.97 -18.43
N VAL A 105 -40.21 -34.35 -17.45
CA VAL A 105 -40.35 -32.91 -17.15
C VAL A 105 -39.18 -32.19 -17.80
N THR A 106 -39.50 -31.28 -18.73
CA THR A 106 -38.52 -30.50 -19.48
C THR A 106 -38.61 -29.04 -19.05
N PHE A 107 -37.47 -28.50 -18.62
CA PHE A 107 -37.29 -27.08 -18.35
C PHE A 107 -36.67 -26.40 -19.56
N VAL A 108 -37.20 -25.25 -19.95
CA VAL A 108 -36.75 -24.46 -21.10
C VAL A 108 -36.33 -23.07 -20.63
N ARG A 109 -35.12 -22.67 -21.01
CA ARG A 109 -34.51 -21.38 -20.66
C ARG A 109 -33.97 -20.67 -21.89
N ASP A 110 -34.21 -19.36 -21.98
CA ASP A 110 -33.65 -18.48 -23.02
C ASP A 110 -32.17 -18.15 -22.73
N GLU A 111 -31.34 -18.16 -23.76
CA GLU A 111 -29.91 -17.84 -23.73
C GLU A 111 -29.60 -16.40 -23.30
N THR A 112 -30.48 -15.44 -23.62
CA THR A 112 -30.25 -13.99 -23.36
C THR A 112 -30.05 -13.67 -21.88
N ARG A 113 -30.73 -14.39 -20.97
CA ARG A 113 -30.56 -14.18 -19.52
C ARG A 113 -29.28 -14.77 -18.94
N LEU A 114 -28.75 -15.84 -19.54
CA LEU A 114 -27.48 -16.45 -19.11
C LEU A 114 -26.29 -15.63 -19.63
N ALA A 115 -26.40 -15.05 -20.82
CA ALA A 115 -25.41 -14.14 -21.38
C ALA A 115 -25.32 -12.84 -20.55
N GLU A 116 -26.43 -12.18 -20.24
CA GLU A 116 -26.43 -10.93 -19.45
C GLU A 116 -25.85 -11.08 -18.03
N LEU A 117 -26.12 -12.20 -17.35
CA LEU A 117 -25.56 -12.51 -16.03
C LEU A 117 -24.06 -12.85 -16.08
N ASN A 118 -23.63 -13.58 -17.11
CA ASN A 118 -22.22 -13.92 -17.29
C ASN A 118 -21.39 -12.75 -17.81
N GLU A 119 -21.96 -11.86 -18.62
CA GLU A 119 -21.32 -10.66 -19.14
C GLU A 119 -21.17 -9.62 -18.04
N GLN A 120 -22.19 -9.38 -17.20
CA GLN A 120 -22.03 -8.52 -16.02
C GLN A 120 -20.97 -9.06 -15.04
N THR A 121 -20.92 -10.37 -14.82
CA THR A 121 -19.92 -10.98 -13.93
C THR A 121 -18.52 -10.96 -14.56
N GLY A 122 -18.43 -11.16 -15.88
CA GLY A 122 -17.20 -11.17 -16.66
C GLY A 122 -16.61 -9.78 -16.83
N GLU A 123 -17.43 -8.77 -17.16
CA GLU A 123 -17.04 -7.37 -17.24
C GLU A 123 -16.66 -6.82 -15.87
N GLN A 124 -17.40 -7.12 -14.80
CA GLN A 124 -16.99 -6.73 -13.45
C GLN A 124 -15.66 -7.37 -13.05
N ARG A 125 -15.47 -8.67 -13.31
CA ARG A 125 -14.17 -9.34 -13.05
C ARG A 125 -13.06 -8.78 -13.92
N ARG A 126 -13.33 -8.44 -15.18
CA ARG A 126 -12.35 -7.89 -16.11
C ARG A 126 -12.00 -6.46 -15.76
N LEU A 127 -12.95 -5.64 -15.33
CA LEU A 127 -12.74 -4.27 -14.88
C LEU A 127 -12.03 -4.25 -13.52
N ILE A 128 -12.39 -5.12 -12.58
CA ILE A 128 -11.66 -5.32 -11.31
C ILE A 128 -10.25 -5.80 -11.60
N LYS A 129 -10.08 -6.75 -12.54
CA LYS A 129 -8.76 -7.22 -12.95
C LYS A 129 -7.96 -6.12 -13.64
N GLU A 130 -8.54 -5.33 -14.53
CA GLU A 130 -7.85 -4.20 -15.18
C GLU A 130 -7.54 -3.07 -14.21
N ILE A 131 -8.41 -2.80 -13.23
CA ILE A 131 -8.15 -1.85 -12.14
C ILE A 131 -7.05 -2.40 -11.24
N ASN A 132 -7.09 -3.67 -10.85
CA ASN A 132 -6.03 -4.32 -10.06
C ASN A 132 -4.73 -4.39 -10.84
N ASP A 133 -4.75 -4.65 -12.14
CA ASP A 133 -3.58 -4.71 -13.00
C ASP A 133 -3.02 -3.30 -13.23
N LYS A 134 -3.86 -2.26 -13.35
CA LYS A 134 -3.44 -0.85 -13.41
C LYS A 134 -2.93 -0.34 -12.06
N LEU A 135 -3.56 -0.72 -10.95
CA LEU A 135 -3.10 -0.41 -9.59
C LEU A 135 -1.81 -1.17 -9.26
N ALA A 136 -1.69 -2.43 -9.68
CA ALA A 136 -0.47 -3.21 -9.57
C ALA A 136 0.61 -2.65 -10.49
N PHE A 137 0.28 -2.19 -11.69
CA PHE A 137 1.21 -1.51 -12.59
C PHE A 137 1.67 -0.18 -12.01
N VAL A 138 0.81 0.63 -11.41
CA VAL A 138 1.16 1.88 -10.70
C VAL A 138 1.98 1.59 -9.43
N ALA A 139 1.65 0.52 -8.69
CA ALA A 139 2.41 0.07 -7.52
C ALA A 139 3.78 -0.54 -7.89
N GLN A 140 3.88 -1.23 -9.02
CA GLN A 140 5.11 -1.85 -9.52
C GLN A 140 6.01 -0.86 -10.27
N SER A 141 5.44 0.12 -10.98
CA SER A 141 6.21 1.16 -11.69
C SER A 141 6.91 2.13 -10.74
N GLN A 142 6.57 2.11 -9.45
CA GLN A 142 7.27 2.83 -8.38
C GLN A 142 8.32 1.97 -7.63
N GLY A 143 8.54 0.69 -7.97
CA GLY A 143 9.24 -0.25 -7.07
C GLY A 143 10.16 -1.30 -7.69
N ARG A 144 10.62 -1.16 -8.95
CA ARG A 144 11.45 -2.21 -9.57
C ARG A 144 12.86 -2.38 -9.00
N ASP A 145 13.48 -1.38 -8.34
CA ASP A 145 14.90 -1.48 -7.95
C ASP A 145 15.21 -0.92 -6.54
N LEU A 146 14.60 -1.46 -5.48
CA LEU A 146 15.07 -1.16 -4.13
C LEU A 146 15.19 -2.47 -3.33
N GLU A 147 16.30 -3.18 -3.55
CA GLU A 147 16.85 -3.96 -2.45
C GLU A 147 17.25 -2.96 -1.34
N PRO A 148 16.88 -3.21 -0.09
CA PRO A 148 17.24 -2.31 0.99
C PRO A 148 18.76 -2.34 1.17
N VAL A 149 19.37 -1.18 1.07
CA VAL A 149 20.82 -1.02 1.23
C VAL A 149 21.10 -0.62 2.67
N PHE A 150 21.84 -1.46 3.38
CA PHE A 150 22.30 -1.24 4.74
C PHE A 150 23.61 -2.00 4.97
N ALA A 151 24.42 -1.50 5.90
CA ALA A 151 25.69 -2.07 6.37
C ALA A 151 25.66 -2.41 7.87
N SER A 152 24.86 -1.70 8.67
CA SER A 152 24.80 -1.84 10.12
C SER A 152 24.24 -3.20 10.56
N SER A 153 24.79 -3.76 11.64
CA SER A 153 24.32 -5.00 12.26
C SER A 153 22.89 -4.86 12.81
N ALA A 154 22.52 -3.66 13.25
CA ALA A 154 21.17 -3.34 13.69
C ALA A 154 20.15 -3.57 12.56
N MET A 155 20.44 -3.09 11.35
CA MET A 155 19.56 -3.31 10.20
C MET A 155 19.59 -4.75 9.68
N GLN A 156 20.72 -5.47 9.81
CA GLN A 156 20.76 -6.90 9.52
C GLN A 156 19.82 -7.70 10.44
N SER A 157 19.77 -7.34 11.72
CA SER A 157 18.87 -7.97 12.70
C SER A 157 17.40 -7.70 12.35
N VAL A 158 17.06 -6.44 12.05
CA VAL A 158 15.73 -6.04 11.55
C VAL A 158 15.33 -6.84 10.31
N ALA A 159 16.23 -6.96 9.32
CA ALA A 159 15.94 -7.70 8.10
C ALA A 159 15.71 -9.20 8.36
N LEU A 160 16.47 -9.80 9.29
CA LEU A 160 16.34 -11.22 9.64
C LEU A 160 15.01 -11.51 10.37
N GLU A 161 14.59 -10.63 11.27
CA GLU A 161 13.28 -10.71 11.93
C GLU A 161 12.13 -10.58 10.91
N LEU A 162 12.17 -9.55 10.05
CA LEU A 162 11.16 -9.36 9.02
C LEU A 162 11.09 -10.54 8.06
N LYS A 163 12.22 -11.16 7.71
CA LYS A 163 12.26 -12.37 6.89
C LYS A 163 11.59 -13.56 7.57
N ARG A 164 11.78 -13.72 8.90
CA ARG A 164 11.10 -14.74 9.69
C ARG A 164 9.59 -14.51 9.69
N TYR A 165 9.14 -13.30 9.97
CA TYR A 165 7.71 -12.95 9.97
C TYR A 165 7.09 -13.01 8.57
N ALA A 166 7.86 -12.74 7.52
CA ALA A 166 7.40 -12.87 6.13
C ALA A 166 7.04 -14.31 5.75
N SER A 167 7.67 -15.31 6.36
CA SER A 167 7.40 -16.73 6.06
C SER A 167 6.01 -17.22 6.53
N THR A 168 5.32 -16.42 7.35
CA THR A 168 3.99 -16.69 7.92
C THR A 168 2.96 -15.66 7.43
N ASP A 169 1.68 -15.91 7.72
CA ASP A 169 0.59 -14.94 7.50
C ASP A 169 0.33 -14.06 8.74
N ALA A 170 1.23 -14.06 9.72
CA ALA A 170 1.07 -13.23 10.93
C ALA A 170 1.10 -11.74 10.59
N THR A 171 0.36 -10.95 11.38
CA THR A 171 0.40 -9.49 11.34
C THR A 171 1.79 -8.99 11.72
N VAL A 172 2.35 -8.10 10.91
CA VAL A 172 3.65 -7.50 11.14
C VAL A 172 3.48 -6.03 11.49
N LEU A 173 4.01 -5.60 12.64
CA LEU A 173 4.01 -4.21 13.08
C LEU A 173 5.43 -3.62 12.97
N ILE A 174 5.60 -2.62 12.11
CA ILE A 174 6.87 -1.93 11.87
C ILE A 174 6.83 -0.59 12.59
N MET A 175 7.59 -0.48 13.67
CA MET A 175 7.72 0.75 14.45
C MET A 175 9.00 1.50 14.06
N GLY A 176 8.98 2.82 14.19
CA GLY A 176 10.17 3.65 14.04
C GLY A 176 9.82 5.07 13.62
N GLU A 177 10.76 5.99 13.78
CA GLU A 177 10.54 7.41 13.51
C GLU A 177 10.10 7.69 12.06
N THR A 178 9.58 8.89 11.84
CA THR A 178 9.26 9.36 10.50
C THR A 178 10.53 9.42 9.64
N GLY A 179 10.46 8.89 8.42
CA GLY A 179 11.58 8.93 7.47
C GLY A 179 12.65 7.84 7.64
N VAL A 180 12.49 6.84 8.53
CA VAL A 180 13.48 5.74 8.68
C VAL A 180 13.44 4.68 7.56
N GLY A 181 12.39 4.70 6.72
CA GLY A 181 12.22 3.76 5.60
C GLY A 181 11.21 2.63 5.84
N LYS A 182 10.24 2.78 6.76
CA LYS A 182 9.20 1.77 7.06
C LYS A 182 8.54 1.19 5.80
N ASP A 183 8.21 2.05 4.84
CA ASP A 183 7.69 1.69 3.51
C ASP A 183 8.52 0.66 2.75
N VAL A 184 9.84 0.82 2.76
CA VAL A 184 10.77 -0.08 2.05
C VAL A 184 10.74 -1.45 2.71
N PHE A 185 10.74 -1.48 4.04
CA PHE A 185 10.69 -2.72 4.82
C PHE A 185 9.32 -3.41 4.76
N ALA A 186 8.22 -2.66 4.69
CA ALA A 186 6.89 -3.22 4.45
C ALA A 186 6.80 -3.92 3.09
N ARG A 187 7.29 -3.26 2.02
CA ARG A 187 7.38 -3.85 0.67
C ARG A 187 8.26 -5.08 0.65
N LEU A 188 9.41 -5.03 1.32
CA LEU A 188 10.32 -6.18 1.44
C LEU A 188 9.66 -7.36 2.14
N THR A 189 8.95 -7.10 3.25
CA THR A 189 8.22 -8.12 4.02
C THR A 189 7.13 -8.79 3.20
N HIS A 190 6.46 -8.06 2.32
CA HIS A 190 5.53 -8.64 1.35
C HIS A 190 6.25 -9.49 0.29
N ARG A 191 7.35 -8.99 -0.28
CA ARG A 191 8.15 -9.72 -1.30
C ARG A 191 8.73 -11.03 -0.79
N TRP A 192 9.06 -11.12 0.49
CA TRP A 192 9.56 -12.36 1.11
C TRP A 192 8.45 -13.33 1.54
N SER A 193 7.18 -12.95 1.38
CA SER A 193 6.07 -13.76 1.83
C SER A 193 5.52 -14.73 0.78
N ARG A 194 4.65 -15.63 1.24
CA ARG A 194 3.90 -16.54 0.35
C ARG A 194 2.98 -15.78 -0.62
N ARG A 195 2.63 -14.53 -0.30
CA ARG A 195 1.77 -13.65 -1.11
C ARG A 195 2.58 -12.70 -2.01
N LYS A 196 3.88 -12.95 -2.25
CA LYS A 196 4.77 -12.07 -3.04
C LYS A 196 4.30 -11.77 -4.47
N ASP A 197 3.51 -12.68 -5.07
CA ASP A 197 2.96 -12.55 -6.42
C ASP A 197 1.54 -11.92 -6.42
N LYS A 198 1.02 -11.57 -5.23
CA LYS A 198 -0.26 -10.89 -5.04
C LYS A 198 -0.05 -9.37 -4.93
N ILE A 199 -1.15 -8.62 -4.86
CA ILE A 199 -1.06 -7.17 -4.69
C ILE A 199 -0.62 -6.81 -3.27
N LEU A 200 0.15 -5.73 -3.16
CA LEU A 200 0.39 -5.01 -1.91
C LEU A 200 -0.34 -3.68 -1.99
N LEU A 201 -1.46 -3.55 -1.29
CA LEU A 201 -2.23 -2.32 -1.25
C LEU A 201 -1.75 -1.45 -0.09
N LYS A 202 -1.06 -0.34 -0.40
CA LYS A 202 -0.69 0.67 0.62
C LYS A 202 -1.88 1.57 0.91
N VAL A 203 -2.16 1.77 2.19
CA VAL A 203 -3.17 2.68 2.72
C VAL A 203 -2.52 3.57 3.75
N ASP A 204 -2.67 4.87 3.58
CA ASP A 204 -2.23 5.88 4.55
C ASP A 204 -3.39 6.18 5.51
N CYS A 205 -3.18 5.98 6.81
CA CYS A 205 -4.18 6.23 7.83
C CYS A 205 -4.22 7.69 8.30
N GLY A 206 -3.24 8.54 7.94
CA GLY A 206 -3.11 9.94 8.36
C GLY A 206 -3.94 10.98 7.57
N GLY A 207 -5.09 10.58 7.03
CA GLY A 207 -5.87 11.37 6.05
C GLY A 207 -6.64 12.60 6.58
N ILE A 208 -7.01 13.50 5.66
CA ILE A 208 -7.65 14.82 5.90
C ILE A 208 -9.07 14.72 6.53
N SER A 209 -9.75 13.58 6.45
CA SER A 209 -11.07 13.38 7.08
C SER A 209 -11.33 11.93 7.48
N GLU A 210 -11.80 11.72 8.71
CA GLU A 210 -12.17 10.42 9.27
C GLU A 210 -13.23 9.71 8.43
N THR A 211 -14.29 10.41 8.02
CA THR A 211 -15.41 9.80 7.27
C THR A 211 -15.02 9.35 5.88
N LEU A 212 -14.18 10.12 5.19
CA LEU A 212 -13.67 9.75 3.87
C LEU A 212 -12.74 8.54 3.99
N THR A 213 -11.81 8.57 4.95
CA THR A 213 -10.85 7.48 5.19
C THR A 213 -11.57 6.18 5.56
N GLU A 214 -12.60 6.24 6.42
CA GLU A 214 -13.42 5.08 6.78
C GLU A 214 -14.12 4.47 5.55
N SER A 215 -14.73 5.32 4.72
CA SER A 215 -15.44 4.87 3.52
C SER A 215 -14.54 4.26 2.44
N GLU A 216 -13.28 4.72 2.34
CA GLU A 216 -12.29 4.16 1.43
C GLU A 216 -11.75 2.82 1.95
N ILE A 217 -11.45 2.72 3.24
CA ILE A 217 -10.87 1.51 3.85
C ILE A 217 -11.89 0.37 3.91
N PHE A 218 -13.12 0.64 4.38
CA PHE A 218 -14.13 -0.38 4.64
C PHE A 218 -15.26 -0.45 3.61
N GLY A 219 -15.34 0.53 2.69
CA GLY A 219 -16.39 0.60 1.69
C GLY A 219 -17.70 1.12 2.27
N TYR A 220 -18.67 1.40 1.38
CA TYR A 220 -19.99 1.90 1.76
C TYR A 220 -21.09 1.35 0.86
N VAL A 221 -22.30 1.27 1.42
CA VAL A 221 -23.52 0.92 0.67
C VAL A 221 -24.19 2.16 0.07
N PRO A 222 -25.05 2.01 -0.97
CA PRO A 222 -25.82 3.13 -1.50
C PRO A 222 -26.55 3.91 -0.40
N GLY A 223 -26.46 5.24 -0.43
CA GLY A 223 -27.15 6.11 0.53
C GLY A 223 -26.55 6.17 1.94
N ALA A 224 -25.33 5.66 2.17
CA ALA A 224 -24.69 5.69 3.50
C ALA A 224 -24.41 7.11 4.04
N PHE A 225 -24.19 8.09 3.16
CA PHE A 225 -23.95 9.50 3.52
C PHE A 225 -24.30 10.43 2.34
N THR A 226 -24.36 11.74 2.59
CA THR A 226 -24.62 12.75 1.57
C THR A 226 -23.51 12.78 0.51
N GLY A 227 -23.83 12.44 -0.74
CA GLY A 227 -22.86 12.30 -1.83
C GLY A 227 -22.35 10.88 -2.06
N ALA A 228 -22.84 9.89 -1.32
CA ALA A 228 -22.56 8.48 -1.60
C ALA A 228 -23.10 8.10 -2.99
N SER A 229 -22.28 7.37 -3.76
CA SER A 229 -22.71 6.82 -5.05
C SER A 229 -23.95 5.93 -4.89
N SER A 230 -24.88 6.04 -5.84
CA SER A 230 -26.08 5.18 -5.90
C SER A 230 -25.77 3.70 -6.06
N LYS A 231 -24.54 3.35 -6.44
CA LYS A 231 -24.06 1.96 -6.55
C LYS A 231 -23.23 1.48 -5.34
N GLY A 232 -22.94 2.35 -4.38
CA GLY A 232 -21.98 2.07 -3.30
C GLY A 232 -20.54 1.94 -3.82
N LYS A 233 -19.61 1.58 -2.93
CA LYS A 233 -18.20 1.35 -3.29
C LYS A 233 -17.56 0.27 -2.41
N PRO A 234 -16.82 -0.70 -2.97
CA PRO A 234 -16.03 -1.65 -2.17
C PRO A 234 -14.87 -0.95 -1.47
N GLY A 235 -14.54 -1.40 -0.26
CA GLY A 235 -13.40 -0.87 0.50
C GLY A 235 -12.06 -1.48 0.10
N TYR A 236 -10.96 -0.88 0.55
CA TYR A 236 -9.61 -1.40 0.36
C TYR A 236 -9.40 -2.81 0.90
N PHE A 237 -10.05 -3.17 2.02
CA PHE A 237 -9.99 -4.55 2.51
C PHE A 237 -10.68 -5.56 1.58
N GLU A 238 -11.77 -5.17 0.89
CA GLU A 238 -12.40 -6.04 -0.12
C GLU A 238 -11.51 -6.17 -1.37
N ILE A 239 -10.87 -5.07 -1.77
CA ILE A 239 -9.97 -5.05 -2.93
C ILE A 239 -8.71 -5.89 -2.67
N ALA A 240 -8.23 -5.90 -1.41
CA ALA A 240 -7.06 -6.65 -0.99
C ALA A 240 -7.33 -8.11 -0.61
N ASP A 241 -8.54 -8.63 -0.88
CA ASP A 241 -8.89 -10.03 -0.59
C ASP A 241 -7.92 -11.01 -1.29
N GLY A 242 -7.46 -12.01 -0.55
CA GLY A 242 -6.40 -12.94 -0.94
C GLY A 242 -5.00 -12.32 -1.10
N SER A 243 -4.81 -11.07 -0.67
CA SER A 243 -3.59 -10.27 -0.92
C SER A 243 -3.01 -9.67 0.38
N THR A 244 -2.19 -8.63 0.30
CA THR A 244 -1.59 -7.95 1.47
C THR A 244 -2.01 -6.48 1.50
N ILE A 245 -2.39 -5.99 2.67
CA ILE A 245 -2.61 -4.56 2.93
C ILE A 245 -1.49 -4.02 3.82
N PHE A 246 -0.96 -2.86 3.45
CA PHE A 246 0.02 -2.12 4.24
C PHE A 246 -0.64 -0.85 4.79
N LEU A 247 -0.87 -0.82 6.10
CA LEU A 247 -1.43 0.30 6.83
C LEU A 247 -0.30 1.18 7.37
N ASP A 248 -0.05 2.32 6.74
CA ASP A 248 0.92 3.31 7.20
C ASP A 248 0.25 4.25 8.21
N GLU A 249 1.00 4.67 9.22
CA GLU A 249 0.53 5.54 10.31
C GLU A 249 -0.71 4.99 11.07
N VAL A 250 -0.75 3.68 11.36
CA VAL A 250 -1.88 3.03 12.06
C VAL A 250 -2.22 3.65 13.43
N GLY A 251 -1.25 4.31 14.07
CA GLY A 251 -1.44 5.03 15.33
C GLY A 251 -2.25 6.32 15.21
N GLU A 252 -2.51 6.79 13.99
CA GLU A 252 -3.36 7.97 13.70
C GLU A 252 -4.84 7.58 13.51
N LEU A 253 -5.18 6.29 13.53
CA LEU A 253 -6.54 5.84 13.32
C LEU A 253 -7.49 6.31 14.43
N PRO A 254 -8.66 6.89 14.09
CA PRO A 254 -9.72 7.18 15.05
C PRO A 254 -10.26 5.91 15.74
N LEU A 255 -10.75 6.03 16.98
CA LEU A 255 -11.26 4.91 17.79
C LEU A 255 -12.40 4.12 17.11
N SER A 256 -13.22 4.81 16.32
CA SER A 256 -14.30 4.23 15.51
C SER A 256 -13.74 3.20 14.50
N MET A 257 -12.70 3.59 13.77
CA MET A 257 -12.00 2.79 12.77
C MET A 257 -11.16 1.68 13.41
N GLN A 258 -10.56 1.94 14.58
CA GLN A 258 -9.85 0.91 15.34
C GLN A 258 -10.76 -0.29 15.68
N THR A 259 -12.02 -0.01 16.02
CA THR A 259 -13.02 -1.07 16.31
C THR A 259 -13.33 -1.93 15.07
N ARG A 260 -13.37 -1.32 13.87
CA ARG A 260 -13.55 -2.07 12.62
C ARG A 260 -12.30 -2.84 12.23
N LEU A 261 -11.11 -2.24 12.36
CA LEU A 261 -9.85 -2.92 12.10
C LEU A 261 -9.66 -4.14 13.02
N LEU A 262 -10.11 -4.04 14.27
CA LEU A 262 -10.12 -5.16 15.21
C LEU A 262 -10.93 -6.34 14.68
N ARG A 263 -12.13 -6.09 14.11
CA ARG A 263 -12.95 -7.15 13.50
C ARG A 263 -12.26 -7.81 12.30
N VAL A 264 -11.53 -7.04 11.50
CA VAL A 264 -10.74 -7.62 10.40
C VAL A 264 -9.67 -8.55 10.95
N LEU A 265 -8.91 -8.12 11.96
CA LEU A 265 -7.82 -8.90 12.56
C LEU A 265 -8.31 -10.11 13.36
N GLN A 266 -9.50 -10.04 13.97
CA GLN A 266 -10.04 -11.10 14.83
C GLN A 266 -10.89 -12.11 14.06
N ASP A 267 -11.83 -11.61 13.25
CA ASP A 267 -12.89 -12.42 12.65
C ASP A 267 -12.68 -12.63 11.15
N ASN A 268 -11.68 -11.96 10.55
CA ASN A 268 -11.50 -11.87 9.10
C ASN A 268 -12.78 -11.32 8.43
N GLU A 269 -13.44 -10.36 9.08
CA GLU A 269 -14.69 -9.77 8.63
C GLU A 269 -14.61 -8.26 8.51
N ILE A 270 -15.29 -7.73 7.50
CA ILE A 270 -15.54 -6.30 7.34
C ILE A 270 -17.03 -6.02 7.34
N VAL A 271 -17.38 -4.78 7.71
CA VAL A 271 -18.74 -4.25 7.57
C VAL A 271 -18.64 -2.91 6.87
N ARG A 272 -19.33 -2.78 5.73
CA ARG A 272 -19.41 -1.52 4.97
C ARG A 272 -20.12 -0.45 5.79
N VAL A 273 -19.72 0.81 5.61
CA VAL A 273 -20.44 1.96 6.19
C VAL A 273 -21.90 1.94 5.70
N GLY A 274 -22.84 2.05 6.64
CA GLY A 274 -24.29 1.96 6.38
C GLY A 274 -24.85 0.54 6.26
N SER A 275 -24.03 -0.50 6.43
CA SER A 275 -24.46 -1.90 6.43
C SER A 275 -24.33 -2.53 7.82
N SER A 276 -25.11 -3.59 8.06
CA SER A 276 -24.98 -4.49 9.21
C SER A 276 -24.51 -5.89 8.82
N GLN A 277 -24.38 -6.18 7.52
CA GLN A 277 -23.99 -7.51 7.05
C GLN A 277 -22.45 -7.64 7.01
N PRO A 278 -21.87 -8.59 7.77
CA PRO A 278 -20.45 -8.86 7.70
C PRO A 278 -20.09 -9.59 6.40
N ARG A 279 -18.86 -9.38 5.94
CA ARG A 279 -18.27 -10.07 4.79
C ARG A 279 -16.90 -10.62 5.16
N LYS A 280 -16.66 -11.90 4.87
CA LYS A 280 -15.37 -12.53 5.06
C LYS A 280 -14.35 -12.01 4.04
N VAL A 281 -13.13 -11.73 4.51
CA VAL A 281 -11.98 -11.32 3.70
C VAL A 281 -10.72 -12.02 4.20
N ASP A 282 -9.85 -12.47 3.29
CA ASP A 282 -8.55 -13.07 3.62
C ASP A 282 -7.42 -12.10 3.27
N VAL A 283 -7.06 -11.22 4.21
CA VAL A 283 -6.04 -10.18 3.98
C VAL A 283 -4.91 -10.30 4.98
N ARG A 284 -3.67 -10.38 4.47
CA ARG A 284 -2.48 -10.26 5.32
C ARG A 284 -2.24 -8.79 5.64
N ILE A 285 -2.01 -8.47 6.91
CA ILE A 285 -1.82 -7.09 7.37
C ILE A 285 -0.36 -6.84 7.73
N ILE A 286 0.21 -5.79 7.14
CA ILE A 286 1.44 -5.15 7.58
C ILE A 286 1.06 -3.76 8.07
N ALA A 287 1.39 -3.40 9.30
CA ALA A 287 1.11 -2.09 9.87
C ALA A 287 2.41 -1.35 10.17
N ALA A 288 2.39 -0.02 10.07
CA ALA A 288 3.50 0.84 10.46
C ALA A 288 3.03 2.02 11.29
N THR A 289 3.88 2.48 12.20
CA THR A 289 3.63 3.68 13.00
C THR A 289 4.95 4.32 13.43
N ASN A 290 4.90 5.63 13.68
CA ASN A 290 5.95 6.40 14.35
C ASN A 290 5.63 6.69 15.82
N ARG A 291 4.40 6.46 16.26
CA ARG A 291 3.97 6.63 17.65
C ARG A 291 4.30 5.38 18.47
N ASP A 292 4.55 5.60 19.76
CA ASP A 292 4.53 4.51 20.73
C ASP A 292 3.07 4.12 21.02
N LEU A 293 2.67 2.93 20.57
CA LEU A 293 1.30 2.47 20.74
C LEU A 293 0.98 2.12 22.20
N GLU A 294 1.98 1.79 23.02
CA GLU A 294 1.77 1.52 24.44
C GLU A 294 1.36 2.81 25.16
N GLU A 295 2.10 3.91 24.92
CA GLU A 295 1.73 5.24 25.42
C GLU A 295 0.37 5.69 24.89
N CYS A 296 0.04 5.43 23.62
CA CYS A 296 -1.28 5.77 23.06
C CYS A 296 -2.42 5.01 23.75
N VAL A 297 -2.17 3.77 24.17
CA VAL A 297 -3.13 2.95 24.94
C VAL A 297 -3.34 3.53 26.34
N GLU A 298 -2.27 3.94 27.02
CA GLU A 298 -2.35 4.59 28.33
C GLU A 298 -3.10 5.92 28.26
N ALA A 299 -2.87 6.69 27.19
CA ALA A 299 -3.58 7.94 26.91
C ALA A 299 -5.04 7.75 26.45
N GLY A 300 -5.51 6.52 26.23
CA GLY A 300 -6.87 6.21 25.77
C GLY A 300 -7.16 6.58 24.31
N THR A 301 -6.11 6.93 23.54
CA THR A 301 -6.22 7.26 22.10
C THR A 301 -6.11 6.03 21.20
N PHE A 302 -5.60 4.93 21.74
CA PHE A 302 -5.52 3.64 21.06
C PHE A 302 -6.12 2.52 21.90
N ARG A 303 -6.85 1.59 21.27
CA ARG A 303 -7.49 0.49 21.98
C ARG A 303 -6.48 -0.60 22.30
N ARG A 304 -6.52 -1.06 23.55
CA ARG A 304 -5.65 -2.13 24.07
C ARG A 304 -5.83 -3.47 23.36
N ASP A 305 -7.07 -3.83 23.02
CA ASP A 305 -7.40 -5.07 22.32
C ASP A 305 -6.83 -5.10 20.89
N LEU A 306 -6.89 -3.98 20.17
CA LEU A 306 -6.28 -3.81 18.86
C LEU A 306 -4.76 -3.87 18.93
N PHE A 307 -4.16 -3.20 19.93
CA PHE A 307 -2.72 -3.22 20.13
C PHE A 307 -2.19 -4.66 20.24
N TYR A 308 -2.80 -5.50 21.07
CA TYR A 308 -2.37 -6.90 21.21
C TYR A 308 -2.54 -7.73 19.92
N ARG A 309 -3.52 -7.39 19.06
CA ARG A 309 -3.68 -8.08 17.76
C ARG A 309 -2.69 -7.61 16.69
N LEU A 310 -2.20 -6.38 16.78
CA LEU A 310 -1.14 -5.86 15.93
C LEU A 310 0.25 -6.29 16.40
N ASN A 311 0.46 -6.37 17.71
CA ASN A 311 1.74 -6.65 18.37
C ASN A 311 2.09 -8.15 18.38
N VAL A 312 2.00 -8.81 17.22
CA VAL A 312 2.33 -10.24 17.05
C VAL A 312 3.74 -10.40 16.48
N GLY A 313 3.99 -9.82 15.30
CA GLY A 313 5.32 -9.78 14.68
C GLY A 313 5.86 -8.35 14.65
N THR A 314 6.42 -7.88 15.77
CA THR A 314 6.84 -6.49 15.89
C THR A 314 8.33 -6.32 15.61
N VAL A 315 8.67 -5.31 14.82
CA VAL A 315 10.05 -4.91 14.52
C VAL A 315 10.19 -3.40 14.66
N ARG A 316 11.23 -2.96 15.37
CA ARG A 316 11.56 -1.54 15.50
C ARG A 316 12.74 -1.21 14.58
N ILE A 317 12.53 -0.28 13.66
CA ILE A 317 13.58 0.24 12.78
C ILE A 317 14.30 1.36 13.52
N PRO A 318 15.62 1.23 13.78
CA PRO A 318 16.38 2.26 14.46
C PRO A 318 16.49 3.54 13.61
N PRO A 319 16.47 4.71 14.25
CA PRO A 319 16.74 5.97 13.59
C PRO A 319 18.18 6.01 13.06
N LEU A 320 18.43 6.86 12.08
CA LEU A 320 19.70 6.91 11.34
C LEU A 320 20.90 7.24 12.26
N ARG A 321 20.69 8.00 13.33
CA ARG A 321 21.69 8.29 14.38
C ARG A 321 22.18 7.07 15.16
N GLU A 322 21.42 5.98 15.19
CA GLU A 322 21.79 4.72 15.86
C GLU A 322 22.45 3.72 14.89
N ARG A 323 22.60 4.10 13.62
CA ARG A 323 23.19 3.29 12.54
C ARG A 323 24.09 4.13 11.60
N PRO A 324 25.12 4.81 12.14
CA PRO A 324 25.97 5.72 11.37
C PRO A 324 26.67 5.04 10.17
N GLU A 325 26.91 3.72 10.24
CA GLU A 325 27.50 2.92 9.17
C GLU A 325 26.63 2.94 7.89
N ASP A 326 25.31 3.06 8.05
CA ASP A 326 24.38 3.10 6.94
C ASP A 326 24.40 4.45 6.20
N VAL A 327 24.78 5.53 6.89
CA VAL A 327 24.75 6.89 6.31
C VAL A 327 25.62 6.97 5.06
N ARG A 328 26.83 6.41 5.11
CA ARG A 328 27.76 6.42 3.97
C ARG A 328 27.17 5.70 2.76
N VAL A 329 26.70 4.47 2.97
CA VAL A 329 26.20 3.63 1.88
C VAL A 329 24.92 4.22 1.27
N LEU A 330 24.03 4.76 2.11
CA LEU A 330 22.82 5.45 1.66
C LEU A 330 23.15 6.75 0.91
N ALA A 331 24.08 7.56 1.41
CA ALA A 331 24.49 8.79 0.74
C ALA A 331 25.07 8.51 -0.65
N GLU A 332 25.93 7.50 -0.76
CA GLU A 332 26.51 7.06 -2.04
C GLU A 332 25.45 6.49 -2.99
N LEU A 333 24.48 5.72 -2.48
CA LEU A 333 23.36 5.21 -3.25
C LEU A 333 22.55 6.34 -3.87
N PHE A 334 22.11 7.30 -3.05
CA PHE A 334 21.34 8.46 -3.51
C PHE A 334 22.15 9.32 -4.49
N LEU A 335 23.45 9.50 -4.22
CA LEU A 335 24.32 10.23 -5.12
C LEU A 335 24.36 9.57 -6.51
N ARG A 336 24.56 8.25 -6.57
CA ARG A 336 24.55 7.49 -7.83
C ARG A 336 23.21 7.59 -8.55
N GLN A 337 22.10 7.47 -7.80
CA GLN A 337 20.75 7.59 -8.34
C GLN A 337 20.53 8.95 -9.01
N TYR A 338 20.85 10.05 -8.32
CA TYR A 338 20.61 11.40 -8.82
C TYR A 338 21.63 11.82 -9.88
N THR A 339 22.91 11.46 -9.74
CA THR A 339 23.93 11.74 -10.76
C THR A 339 23.62 11.05 -12.09
N THR A 340 23.13 9.81 -12.05
CA THR A 340 22.64 9.10 -13.25
C THR A 340 21.44 9.81 -13.86
N LYS A 341 20.44 10.17 -13.04
CA LYS A 341 19.23 10.87 -13.48
C LYS A 341 19.54 12.22 -14.15
N TYR A 342 20.45 13.00 -13.57
CA TYR A 342 20.80 14.34 -14.07
C TYR A 342 22.04 14.36 -14.96
N ARG A 343 22.59 13.19 -15.33
CA ARG A 343 23.79 13.01 -16.15
C ARG A 343 25.00 13.83 -15.63
N LYS A 344 25.12 13.96 -14.31
CA LYS A 344 26.25 14.63 -13.64
C LYS A 344 27.28 13.60 -13.18
N LYS A 345 28.52 14.05 -12.96
CA LYS A 345 29.56 13.27 -12.28
C LYS A 345 29.96 14.00 -11.01
N LEU A 346 29.57 13.45 -9.87
CA LEU A 346 29.86 13.97 -8.54
C LEU A 346 30.33 12.83 -7.65
N ALA A 347 31.25 13.13 -6.73
CA ALA A 347 31.69 12.24 -5.68
C ALA A 347 31.80 13.01 -4.36
N PHE A 348 31.50 12.35 -3.23
CA PHE A 348 31.82 12.92 -1.92
C PHE A 348 33.32 12.84 -1.65
N MET A 349 33.85 13.81 -0.90
CA MET A 349 35.11 13.64 -0.19
C MET A 349 34.87 12.77 1.05
N ASP A 350 35.85 11.95 1.46
CA ASP A 350 35.72 11.09 2.64
C ASP A 350 35.39 11.89 3.91
N ILE A 351 36.06 13.03 4.12
CA ILE A 351 35.78 13.95 5.23
C ILE A 351 34.32 14.43 5.25
N THR A 352 33.68 14.55 4.09
CA THR A 352 32.27 14.94 3.98
C THR A 352 31.37 13.78 4.39
N LEU A 353 31.69 12.55 4.00
CA LEU A 353 30.95 11.36 4.44
C LEU A 353 31.07 11.14 5.95
N ASP A 354 32.25 11.39 6.52
CA ASP A 354 32.47 11.29 7.98
C ASP A 354 31.63 12.33 8.75
N MET A 355 31.51 13.56 8.22
CA MET A 355 30.63 14.58 8.80
C MET A 355 29.15 14.18 8.72
N LEU A 356 28.72 13.67 7.55
CA LEU A 356 27.36 13.18 7.37
C LEU A 356 27.05 12.04 8.36
N ALA A 357 27.99 11.12 8.58
CA ALA A 357 27.82 9.99 9.51
C ALA A 357 27.68 10.42 10.98
N ARG A 358 28.20 11.59 11.37
CA ARG A 358 28.12 12.13 12.74
C ARG A 358 26.87 12.97 13.00
N TYR A 359 26.16 13.37 11.95
CA TYR A 359 24.95 14.18 12.10
C TYR A 359 23.80 13.36 12.69
N ARG A 360 22.90 14.02 13.44
CA ARG A 360 21.80 13.33 14.15
C ARG A 360 20.64 12.90 13.25
N TRP A 361 20.51 13.49 12.05
CA TRP A 361 19.46 13.17 11.08
C TRP A 361 18.04 13.14 11.69
N PRO A 362 17.52 14.28 12.20
CA PRO A 362 16.16 14.33 12.74
C PRO A 362 15.07 13.89 11.74
N GLY A 363 15.27 14.08 10.43
CA GLY A 363 14.40 13.56 9.38
C GLY A 363 14.85 12.24 8.77
N ASN A 364 15.80 11.55 9.42
CA ASN A 364 16.32 10.24 9.08
C ASN A 364 16.73 10.11 7.59
N VAL A 365 16.40 9.02 6.93
CA VAL A 365 16.79 8.71 5.55
C VAL A 365 16.16 9.71 4.57
N ARG A 366 14.95 10.22 4.87
CA ARG A 366 14.25 11.21 4.02
C ARG A 366 15.01 12.53 3.96
N GLU A 367 15.53 13.00 5.09
CA GLU A 367 16.36 14.21 5.15
C GLU A 367 17.68 14.01 4.41
N LEU A 368 18.37 12.88 4.63
CA LEU A 368 19.59 12.54 3.91
C LEU A 368 19.36 12.52 2.39
N GLN A 369 18.30 11.85 1.93
CA GLN A 369 17.94 11.79 0.52
C GLN A 369 17.71 13.19 -0.08
N ASN A 370 16.95 14.04 0.62
CA ASN A 370 16.69 15.41 0.19
C ASN A 370 17.96 16.25 0.13
N LEU A 371 18.85 16.12 1.12
CA LEU A 371 20.13 16.81 1.12
C LEU A 371 20.97 16.40 -0.10
N VAL A 372 21.15 15.09 -0.32
CA VAL A 372 21.95 14.59 -1.45
C VAL A 372 21.35 15.02 -2.78
N HIS A 373 20.02 14.98 -2.91
CA HIS A 373 19.33 15.47 -4.11
C HIS A 373 19.62 16.96 -4.36
N SER A 374 19.50 17.79 -3.32
CA SER A 374 19.80 19.22 -3.37
C SER A 374 21.26 19.47 -3.79
N LEU A 375 22.21 18.75 -3.20
CA LEU A 375 23.64 18.84 -3.54
C LEU A 375 23.91 18.50 -5.01
N VAL A 376 23.24 17.46 -5.55
CA VAL A 376 23.39 17.11 -6.97
C VAL A 376 22.85 18.21 -7.88
N ILE A 377 21.78 18.91 -7.48
CA ILE A 377 21.21 20.02 -8.27
C ILE A 377 22.14 21.24 -8.22
N THR A 378 22.51 21.68 -7.02
CA THR A 378 23.15 22.98 -6.78
C THR A 378 24.66 22.97 -7.03
N ARG A 379 25.34 21.84 -6.79
CA ARG A 379 26.79 21.78 -6.87
C ARG A 379 27.29 21.87 -8.31
N GLN A 380 28.27 22.74 -8.51
CA GLN A 380 29.06 22.87 -9.75
C GLN A 380 30.48 22.35 -9.52
N GLY A 381 30.85 21.28 -10.23
CA GLY A 381 32.17 20.65 -10.13
C GLY A 381 32.09 19.16 -9.77
N PRO A 382 33.22 18.45 -9.67
CA PRO A 382 33.23 17.00 -9.56
C PRO A 382 33.17 16.47 -8.12
N ARG A 383 33.40 17.32 -7.10
CA ARG A 383 33.52 16.90 -5.69
C ARG A 383 32.64 17.72 -4.76
N ILE A 384 31.93 17.00 -3.90
CA ILE A 384 31.18 17.53 -2.76
C ILE A 384 32.12 17.54 -1.56
N SER A 385 32.28 18.71 -0.98
CA SER A 385 33.19 19.04 0.11
C SER A 385 32.40 19.53 1.34
N PRO A 386 33.00 19.61 2.54
CA PRO A 386 32.30 20.05 3.76
C PRO A 386 31.57 21.40 3.65
N ARG A 387 32.15 22.36 2.92
CA ARG A 387 31.57 23.69 2.65
C ARG A 387 30.29 23.67 1.81
N ASP A 388 30.02 22.56 1.12
CA ASP A 388 28.81 22.40 0.32
C ASP A 388 27.63 21.92 1.19
N LEU A 389 27.91 21.45 2.42
CA LEU A 389 26.88 21.02 3.36
C LEU A 389 26.26 22.21 4.11
N PRO A 390 24.97 22.11 4.50
CA PRO A 390 24.34 23.09 5.38
C PRO A 390 25.15 23.33 6.65
N SER A 391 25.11 24.57 7.16
CA SER A 391 25.81 24.98 8.39
C SER A 391 25.46 24.12 9.60
N SER A 392 24.22 23.62 9.66
CA SER A 392 23.75 22.69 10.69
C SER A 392 24.49 21.34 10.70
N ILE A 393 25.12 20.95 9.59
CA ILE A 393 25.84 19.67 9.44
C ILE A 393 27.34 19.90 9.42
N SER A 394 27.81 20.92 8.70
CA SER A 394 29.24 21.21 8.58
C SER A 394 29.84 21.75 9.88
N GLY A 395 29.01 22.27 10.80
CA GLY A 395 29.47 22.98 12.00
C GLY A 395 30.23 24.27 11.67
N LEU A 396 30.33 24.60 10.38
CA LEU A 396 30.78 25.88 9.88
C LEU A 396 29.59 26.81 10.06
N HIS A 397 29.46 27.39 11.26
CA HIS A 397 28.83 28.70 11.34
C HIS A 397 29.54 29.58 10.32
N ASP A 398 28.76 30.40 9.61
CA ASP A 398 29.31 31.52 8.88
C ASP A 398 30.16 32.30 9.89
N GLU A 399 31.48 32.12 9.85
CA GLU A 399 32.48 32.78 10.71
C GLU A 399 32.61 34.26 10.34
N SER A 400 31.48 34.88 10.03
CA SER A 400 31.31 36.29 9.73
C SER A 400 30.53 37.01 10.84
N GLY A 401 29.87 36.29 11.77
CA GLY A 401 28.97 36.93 12.77
C GLY A 401 29.19 36.55 14.25
N GLY A 402 29.28 35.26 14.59
CA GLY A 402 29.15 34.83 16.00
C GLY A 402 30.35 35.14 16.90
N HIS A 403 31.57 35.14 16.36
CA HIS A 403 32.75 35.45 17.15
C HIS A 403 32.86 36.96 17.45
N LEU A 404 32.33 37.81 16.55
CA LEU A 404 32.31 39.25 16.74
C LEU A 404 31.29 39.65 17.81
N ASP A 405 30.11 39.04 17.83
CA ASP A 405 29.09 39.30 18.87
C ASP A 405 29.57 38.92 20.28
N ALA A 406 30.28 37.79 20.43
CA ALA A 406 30.86 37.36 21.70
C ALA A 406 32.04 38.26 22.16
N VAL A 407 32.76 38.87 21.21
CA VAL A 407 33.86 39.80 21.47
C VAL A 407 33.35 41.21 21.77
N LEU A 408 32.27 41.64 21.11
CA LEU A 408 31.62 42.96 21.31
C LEU A 408 30.77 43.01 22.58
N THR A 409 30.27 41.88 23.09
CA THR A 409 29.55 41.81 24.38
C THR A 409 30.47 41.91 25.60
N GLN A 410 31.78 41.76 25.43
CA GLN A 410 32.77 42.03 26.48
C GLN A 410 33.20 43.49 26.38
N ALA A 411 32.88 44.32 27.38
CA ALA A 411 33.31 45.72 27.49
C ALA A 411 34.82 45.85 27.75
N ARG A 412 35.65 45.44 26.77
CA ARG A 412 37.12 45.52 26.80
C ARG A 412 37.63 46.53 25.77
N PRO A 413 38.79 47.18 26.01
CA PRO A 413 39.39 48.08 25.03
C PRO A 413 39.72 47.35 23.73
N LEU A 414 39.40 47.95 22.58
CA LEU A 414 39.67 47.40 21.23
C LEU A 414 41.13 46.93 21.05
N ARG A 415 42.08 47.62 21.68
CA ARG A 415 43.50 47.29 21.65
C ARG A 415 43.80 45.90 22.23
N GLU A 416 43.10 45.50 23.29
CA GLU A 416 43.29 44.18 23.90
C GLU A 416 42.65 43.08 23.06
N ILE A 417 41.48 43.34 22.50
CA ILE A 417 40.76 42.43 21.61
C ILE A 417 41.64 42.07 20.40
N ILE A 418 42.19 43.09 19.73
CA ILE A 418 43.07 42.88 18.58
C ILE A 418 44.33 42.12 18.98
N ALA A 419 44.93 42.45 20.13
CA ALA A 419 46.15 41.78 20.59
C ALA A 419 45.94 40.30 20.94
N ASP A 420 44.78 39.93 21.49
CA ASP A 420 44.43 38.55 21.82
C ASP A 420 44.10 37.76 20.53
N MET A 421 43.34 38.35 19.60
CA MET A 421 43.07 37.74 18.28
C MET A 421 44.34 37.50 17.47
N GLU A 422 45.26 38.48 17.42
CA GLU A 422 46.55 38.34 16.75
C GLU A 422 47.40 37.24 17.39
N ARG A 423 47.36 37.11 18.73
CA ARG A 423 48.11 36.09 19.45
C ARG A 423 47.56 34.69 19.15
N ASP A 424 46.25 34.52 19.20
CA ASP A 424 45.59 33.25 18.94
C ASP A 424 45.75 32.81 17.48
N PHE A 425 45.73 33.77 16.55
CA PHE A 425 46.06 33.53 15.15
C PHE A 425 47.50 33.01 14.99
N LEU A 426 48.47 33.70 15.59
CA LEU A 426 49.88 33.31 15.49
C LEU A 426 50.16 31.95 16.18
N ARG A 427 49.50 31.64 17.30
CA ARG A 427 49.61 30.33 17.96
C ARG A 427 49.10 29.20 17.07
N ARG A 428 47.89 29.32 16.55
CA ARG A 428 47.30 28.33 15.63
C ARG A 428 48.13 28.17 14.36
N ALA A 429 48.65 29.26 13.81
CA ALA A 429 49.55 29.21 12.66
C ALA A 429 50.86 28.44 12.96
N ILE A 430 51.42 28.58 14.17
CA ILE A 430 52.61 27.84 14.59
C ILE A 430 52.29 26.36 14.82
N GLU A 431 51.13 26.03 15.39
CA GLU A 431 50.68 24.63 15.56
C GLU A 431 50.50 23.92 14.21
N VAL A 432 49.89 24.59 13.22
CA VAL A 432 49.64 24.02 11.88
C VAL A 432 50.93 23.91 11.05
N HIS A 433 51.82 24.91 11.12
CA HIS A 433 53.00 24.97 10.26
C HIS A 433 54.31 24.54 10.95
N GLY A 434 54.25 24.18 12.23
CA GLY A 434 55.30 23.53 13.01
C GLY A 434 56.52 24.38 13.36
N SER A 435 56.67 25.60 12.83
CA SER A 435 57.78 26.49 13.20
C SER A 435 57.50 27.97 12.98
N VAL A 436 58.03 28.81 13.87
CA VAL A 436 57.96 30.28 13.79
C VAL A 436 58.60 30.82 12.51
N ARG A 437 59.65 30.15 12.01
CA ARG A 437 60.31 30.52 10.74
C ARG A 437 59.35 30.41 9.55
N ARG A 438 58.62 29.30 9.46
CA ARG A 438 57.69 29.04 8.35
C ARG A 438 56.49 29.99 8.37
N VAL A 439 56.00 30.32 9.57
CA VAL A 439 54.93 31.31 9.79
C VAL A 439 55.41 32.73 9.42
N SER A 440 56.63 33.09 9.78
CA SER A 440 57.24 34.39 9.43
C SER A 440 57.38 34.59 7.92
N GLU A 441 57.82 33.56 7.20
CA GLU A 441 57.97 33.57 5.74
C GLU A 441 56.59 33.58 5.04
N LEU A 442 55.63 32.78 5.54
CA LEU A 442 54.29 32.66 4.96
C LEU A 442 53.44 33.93 5.10
N PHE A 443 53.47 34.57 6.27
CA PHE A 443 52.66 35.76 6.56
C PHE A 443 53.43 37.08 6.41
N GLN A 444 54.69 37.03 5.95
CA GLN A 444 55.55 38.19 5.73
C GLN A 444 55.71 39.10 6.98
N VAL A 445 55.79 38.48 8.16
CA VAL A 445 55.98 39.19 9.43
C VAL A 445 57.34 38.84 10.03
N ASN A 446 58.10 39.85 10.45
CA ASN A 446 59.40 39.65 11.12
C ASN A 446 59.26 38.76 12.36
N ARG A 447 60.22 37.83 12.53
CA ARG A 447 60.24 36.87 13.65
C ARG A 447 60.20 37.56 15.02
N SER A 448 60.88 38.70 15.16
CA SER A 448 60.88 39.52 16.39
C SER A 448 59.48 40.06 16.72
N THR A 449 58.70 40.42 15.71
CA THR A 449 57.32 40.89 15.87
C THR A 449 56.39 39.76 16.30
N ILE A 450 56.57 38.55 15.76
CA ILE A 450 55.79 37.36 16.14
C ILE A 450 56.07 37.01 17.62
N PHE A 451 57.33 36.98 18.03
CA PHE A 451 57.71 36.73 19.43
C PHE A 451 57.12 37.78 20.38
N ARG A 452 57.21 39.07 20.02
CA ARG A 452 56.66 40.17 20.83
C ARG A 452 55.14 40.08 20.99
N LYS A 453 54.40 39.69 19.95
CA LYS A 453 52.94 39.51 19.99
C LYS A 453 52.53 38.26 20.78
N LEU A 454 53.36 37.22 20.82
CA LEU A 454 53.12 35.99 21.59
C LEU A 454 53.33 36.15 23.09
N GLN A 455 54.28 36.98 23.53
CA GLN A 455 54.62 37.13 24.96
C GLN A 455 53.70 38.08 25.75
N GLY A 456 52.78 38.79 25.08
CA GLY A 456 51.88 39.75 25.72
C GLY A 456 52.64 40.99 26.19
N GLY A 457 52.39 42.14 25.57
CA GLY A 457 53.14 43.37 25.85
C GLY A 457 52.95 43.87 27.30
N LYS A 458 53.84 43.48 28.21
CA LYS A 458 54.24 44.29 29.38
C LYS A 458 55.57 44.95 29.04
N GLY A 459 55.57 46.25 28.77
CA GLY A 459 56.81 47.01 28.55
C GLY A 459 56.64 48.25 27.67
N ASN A 460 56.10 49.33 28.25
CA ASN A 460 56.67 50.69 28.18
C ASN A 460 55.77 51.66 28.97
N ALA A 461 55.82 51.55 30.29
CA ALA A 461 55.78 52.72 31.16
C ALA A 461 57.22 52.90 31.64
N GLY A 462 57.85 54.00 31.25
CA GLY A 462 59.28 54.27 31.44
C GLY A 462 59.57 55.72 31.09
N GLU A 463 59.23 56.56 32.06
CA GLU A 463 59.72 57.90 32.41
C GLU A 463 60.77 58.59 31.51
N GLY A 464 60.53 59.88 31.27
CA GLY A 464 61.46 60.78 30.59
C GLY A 464 61.15 62.28 30.72
N GLY A 465 60.80 62.75 31.93
CA GLY A 465 61.23 64.05 32.50
C GLY A 465 60.65 65.39 31.99
N PRO A 466 60.66 66.45 32.83
CA PRO A 466 59.92 67.71 32.63
C PRO A 466 60.76 68.85 32.03
N ALA A 467 60.10 69.83 31.40
CA ALA A 467 60.49 71.23 31.23
C ALA A 467 59.28 71.91 30.56
N SER A 468 58.49 72.77 31.21
CA SER A 468 58.73 74.12 31.74
C SER A 468 57.58 74.97 31.21
#